data_AF-A0A1F8ZUF7-F1
#
_entry.id   AF-A0A1F8ZUF7-F1
#
_cell.length_a   1.000
_cell.length_b   1.000
_cell.length_c   1.000
_cell.angle_alpha   90.00
_cell.angle_beta   90.00
_cell.angle_gamma   90.00
#
_symmetry.space_group_name_H-M   'P 1'
#
loop_
_entity.id
_entity.type
_entity.pdbx_description
1 polymer ?
#
loop_
_entity_poly.entity_id
_entity_poly.type
_entity_poly.pdbx_seq_one_letter_code
_entity_poly.pdbx_strand_id
1 'polypeptide(L)'
;MNVFFLTKVFGNFKLGMFFKRKENNMKRPNFRERGFTLVEMIFVLAIILTLVAIFLPLATSKLTDAKTVKTQADQDALSAALTSFFVDLGIWPASHGDTATNQTLKYLLVGDPTTTSATQIGSTNPTVTGANWDTGTAVDTISSAAVPSTTAQDPNNAFNHLAVNNPNADAAEASTTDYKSSGKKKWKGPYVAKLGADPYGNNYIINIGAITGTGVSMATGERGWILSAGPNGILNTAATDTALSSDDIGYIYCTTCQ
;
A
#
# COMPACT_ATOMS: atom_id res chain seq x y z
N MET A 1 -29.83 -33.74 -20.49
CA MET A 1 -29.35 -35.10 -20.21
C MET A 1 -29.02 -35.17 -18.71
N ASN A 2 -29.85 -35.91 -17.96
CA ASN A 2 -29.68 -36.50 -16.61
C ASN A 2 -29.13 -35.64 -15.45
N VAL A 3 -29.93 -35.32 -14.41
CA VAL A 3 -30.46 -36.18 -13.29
C VAL A 3 -29.40 -36.30 -12.18
N PHE A 4 -29.55 -35.60 -11.04
CA PHE A 4 -30.19 -36.03 -9.77
C PHE A 4 -29.22 -36.83 -8.86
N PHE A 5 -29.38 -36.70 -7.53
CA PHE A 5 -28.58 -37.21 -6.39
C PHE A 5 -27.59 -36.18 -5.82
N LEU A 6 -27.57 -35.83 -4.53
CA LEU A 6 -28.01 -36.55 -3.33
C LEU A 6 -28.87 -35.69 -2.40
N THR A 7 -30.00 -36.26 -1.99
CA THR A 7 -30.88 -35.81 -0.92
C THR A 7 -30.52 -36.54 0.37
N LYS A 8 -30.57 -35.80 1.49
CA LYS A 8 -30.85 -36.21 2.88
C LYS A 8 -30.30 -37.56 3.38
N VAL A 9 -29.46 -37.46 4.41
CA VAL A 9 -29.25 -38.53 5.40
C VAL A 9 -29.82 -38.04 6.74
N PHE A 10 -30.85 -38.78 7.19
CA PHE A 10 -31.40 -39.03 8.54
C PHE A 10 -30.79 -38.27 9.76
N GLY A 11 -31.54 -37.82 10.76
CA GLY A 11 -32.89 -38.22 11.15
C GLY A 11 -33.40 -37.48 12.39
N ASN A 12 -34.73 -37.61 12.58
CA ASN A 12 -35.45 -37.15 13.74
C ASN A 12 -35.03 -37.97 14.97
N PHE A 13 -34.44 -37.33 15.97
CA PHE A 13 -34.32 -37.89 17.31
C PHE A 13 -35.01 -36.98 18.32
N LYS A 14 -36.28 -37.29 18.59
CA LYS A 14 -37.09 -36.63 19.62
C LYS A 14 -36.97 -37.45 20.90
N LEU A 15 -35.95 -37.15 21.73
CA LEU A 15 -35.84 -37.73 23.07
C LEU A 15 -36.39 -36.74 24.09
N GLY A 16 -37.68 -36.87 24.39
CA GLY A 16 -38.31 -36.18 25.50
C GLY A 16 -37.88 -36.78 26.83
N MET A 17 -36.91 -36.17 27.49
CA MET A 17 -36.59 -36.47 28.89
C MET A 17 -37.20 -35.38 29.77
N PHE A 18 -38.39 -35.66 30.32
CA PHE A 18 -39.12 -34.74 31.20
C PHE A 18 -38.54 -34.81 32.62
N PHE A 19 -37.44 -34.09 32.86
CA PHE A 19 -36.92 -33.89 34.22
C PHE A 19 -37.82 -32.91 34.98
N LYS A 20 -38.66 -33.44 35.88
CA LYS A 20 -39.42 -32.63 36.83
C LYS A 20 -38.46 -32.10 37.89
N ARG A 21 -37.86 -30.93 37.62
CA ARG A 21 -37.01 -30.18 38.56
C ARG A 21 -37.86 -29.76 39.75
N LYS A 22 -37.62 -30.34 40.92
CA LYS A 22 -38.16 -29.88 42.20
C LYS A 22 -37.56 -28.51 42.48
N GLU A 23 -38.37 -27.46 42.40
CA GLU A 23 -37.97 -26.10 42.78
C GLU A 23 -37.81 -26.07 44.31
N ASN A 24 -36.57 -26.29 44.77
CA ASN A 24 -36.23 -25.98 46.14
C ASN A 24 -36.31 -24.45 46.29
N ASN A 25 -37.30 -24.02 47.05
CA ASN A 25 -37.60 -22.64 47.40
C ASN A 25 -36.50 -22.10 48.34
N MET A 26 -35.27 -21.98 47.82
CA MET A 26 -34.18 -21.31 48.51
C MET A 26 -34.52 -19.83 48.53
N LYS A 27 -34.95 -19.33 49.69
CA LYS A 27 -35.07 -17.90 49.97
C LYS A 27 -33.71 -17.27 49.67
N ARG A 28 -33.58 -16.66 48.48
CA ARG A 28 -32.39 -15.92 48.10
C ARG A 28 -32.24 -14.79 49.12
N PRO A 29 -31.08 -14.62 49.77
CA PRO A 29 -30.88 -13.46 50.61
C PRO A 29 -31.09 -12.22 49.73
N ASN A 30 -32.03 -11.36 50.15
CA ASN A 30 -32.22 -10.04 49.56
C ASN A 30 -30.93 -9.25 49.83
N PHE A 31 -29.97 -9.32 48.92
CA PHE A 31 -28.94 -8.31 48.83
C PHE A 31 -29.67 -7.01 48.55
N ARG A 32 -29.74 -6.14 49.56
CA ARG A 32 -30.21 -4.77 49.38
C ARG A 32 -29.25 -4.14 48.39
N GLU A 33 -29.66 -4.05 47.13
CA GLU A 33 -28.94 -3.33 46.10
C GLU A 33 -28.92 -1.86 46.53
N ARG A 34 -27.83 -1.46 47.17
CA ARG A 34 -27.54 -0.06 47.47
C ARG A 34 -27.20 0.58 46.13
N GLY A 35 -28.06 1.48 45.65
CA GLY A 35 -27.83 2.22 44.42
C GLY A 35 -26.56 3.07 44.50
N PHE A 36 -25.85 3.18 43.39
CA PHE A 36 -24.70 4.07 43.24
C PHE A 36 -25.11 5.53 43.47
N THR A 37 -24.32 6.28 44.23
CA THR A 37 -24.55 7.72 44.40
C THR A 37 -24.01 8.48 43.19
N LEU A 38 -24.67 9.57 42.79
CA LEU A 38 -24.19 10.43 41.70
C LEU A 38 -22.78 10.99 41.97
N VAL A 39 -22.47 11.24 43.25
CA VAL A 39 -21.18 11.76 43.70
C VAL A 39 -20.05 10.73 43.55
N GLU A 40 -20.38 9.45 43.58
CA GLU A 40 -19.39 8.38 43.42
C GLU A 40 -19.02 8.21 41.94
N MET A 41 -19.99 8.33 41.04
CA MET A 41 -19.74 8.28 39.60
C MET A 41 -19.02 9.54 39.08
N ILE A 42 -19.26 10.73 39.64
CA ILE A 42 -18.53 11.93 39.21
C ILE A 42 -17.04 11.86 39.58
N PHE A 43 -16.70 11.28 40.74
CA PHE A 43 -15.30 11.11 41.14
C PHE A 43 -14.59 10.07 40.26
N VAL A 44 -15.27 8.96 39.94
CA VAL A 44 -14.73 7.94 39.05
C VAL A 44 -14.50 8.49 37.64
N LEU A 45 -15.47 9.23 37.10
CA LEU A 45 -15.31 9.87 35.79
C LEU A 45 -14.21 10.92 35.80
N ALA A 46 -14.05 11.69 36.89
CA ALA A 46 -12.95 12.64 37.02
C ALA A 46 -11.59 11.94 36.94
N ILE A 47 -11.41 10.79 37.61
CA ILE A 47 -10.16 10.02 37.54
C ILE A 47 -9.93 9.41 36.15
N ILE A 48 -10.97 8.86 35.51
CA ILE A 48 -10.82 8.30 34.16
C ILE A 48 -10.42 9.39 33.17
N LEU A 49 -11.05 10.57 33.24
CA LEU A 49 -10.73 11.69 32.36
C LEU A 49 -9.31 12.21 32.57
N THR A 50 -8.81 12.28 33.81
CA THR A 50 -7.42 12.69 34.08
C THR A 50 -6.42 11.67 33.57
N LEU A 51 -6.68 10.37 33.72
CA LEU A 51 -5.83 9.30 33.18
C LEU A 51 -5.77 9.34 31.64
N VAL A 52 -6.92 9.48 30.99
CA VAL A 52 -7.01 9.60 29.53
C VAL A 52 -6.23 10.82 29.05
N ALA A 53 -6.36 11.97 29.72
CA ALA A 53 -5.65 13.20 29.36
C ALA A 53 -4.11 13.03 29.35
N ILE A 54 -3.54 12.24 30.27
CA ILE A 54 -2.09 12.00 30.35
C ILE A 54 -1.64 10.91 29.36
N PHE A 55 -2.48 9.91 29.10
CA PHE A 55 -2.11 8.74 28.29
C PHE A 55 -2.07 9.03 26.78
N LEU A 56 -3.00 9.84 26.27
CA LEU A 56 -3.14 10.12 24.83
C LEU A 56 -1.84 10.56 24.11
N PRO A 57 -1.05 11.53 24.59
CA PRO A 57 0.15 12.00 23.86
C PRO A 57 1.29 10.97 23.78
N LEU A 58 1.38 10.02 24.73
CA LEU A 58 2.43 9.00 24.70
C LEU A 58 2.15 7.93 23.63
N ALA A 59 0.88 7.61 23.41
CA ALA A 59 0.48 6.58 22.44
C ALA A 59 0.76 6.98 20.98
N THR A 60 0.66 8.27 20.64
CA THR A 60 0.80 8.74 19.26
C THR A 60 2.23 8.72 18.75
N SER A 61 3.23 9.06 19.58
CA SER A 61 4.64 9.03 19.18
C SER A 61 5.16 7.63 18.82
N LYS A 62 4.73 6.59 19.54
CA LYS A 62 5.10 5.20 19.22
C LYS A 62 4.45 4.69 17.96
N LEU A 63 3.27 5.21 17.63
CA LEU A 63 2.63 4.93 16.36
C LEU A 63 3.37 5.62 15.20
N THR A 64 3.81 6.87 15.36
CA THR A 64 4.59 7.55 14.30
C THR A 64 5.93 6.87 14.04
N ASP A 65 6.65 6.48 15.09
CA ASP A 65 7.92 5.74 14.96
C ASP A 65 7.71 4.42 14.21
N ALA A 66 6.67 3.66 14.58
CA ALA A 66 6.33 2.39 13.95
C ALA A 66 5.95 2.57 12.46
N LYS A 67 5.24 3.66 12.13
CA LYS A 67 4.93 4.02 10.75
C LYS A 67 6.20 4.31 9.96
N THR A 68 7.12 5.13 10.49
CA THR A 68 8.40 5.42 9.82
C THR A 68 9.24 4.17 9.59
N VAL A 69 9.37 3.29 10.59
CA VAL A 69 10.10 2.01 10.46
C VAL A 69 9.46 1.11 9.41
N LYS A 70 8.12 1.05 9.36
CA LYS A 70 7.41 0.32 8.33
C LYS A 70 7.65 0.92 6.94
N THR A 71 7.61 2.24 6.81
CA THR A 71 7.91 2.94 5.56
C THR A 71 9.29 2.57 5.05
N GLN A 72 10.31 2.58 5.90
CA GLN A 72 11.67 2.19 5.54
C GLN A 72 11.74 0.73 5.08
N ALA A 73 11.09 -0.19 5.80
CA ALA A 73 11.06 -1.61 5.43
C ALA A 73 10.38 -1.85 4.08
N ASP A 74 9.29 -1.12 3.81
CA ASP A 74 8.58 -1.19 2.53
C ASP A 74 9.47 -0.65 1.39
N GLN A 75 10.26 0.42 1.63
CA GLN A 75 11.21 0.96 0.65
C GLN A 75 12.39 0.01 0.35
N ASP A 76 12.90 -0.67 1.37
CA ASP A 76 13.94 -1.70 1.21
C ASP A 76 13.41 -2.91 0.41
N ALA A 77 12.14 -3.27 0.59
CA ALA A 77 11.51 -4.30 -0.22
C ALA A 77 11.34 -3.87 -1.68
N LEU A 78 10.96 -2.60 -1.92
CA LEU A 78 10.82 -2.04 -3.26
C LEU A 78 12.16 -1.99 -4.02
N SER A 79 13.25 -1.60 -3.35
CA SER A 79 14.58 -1.58 -3.98
C SER A 79 15.09 -2.97 -4.31
N ALA A 80 14.89 -3.94 -3.42
CA ALA A 80 15.25 -5.33 -3.65
C ALA A 80 14.48 -5.91 -4.85
N ALA A 81 13.20 -5.56 -4.97
CA ALA A 81 12.36 -5.97 -6.10
C ALA A 81 12.83 -5.37 -7.42
N LEU A 82 13.10 -4.05 -7.44
CA LEU A 82 13.63 -3.36 -8.61
C LEU A 82 15.00 -3.91 -9.01
N THR A 83 15.87 -4.21 -8.05
CA THR A 83 17.19 -4.80 -8.30
C THR A 83 17.04 -6.20 -8.90
N SER A 84 16.13 -7.03 -8.36
CA SER A 84 15.86 -8.37 -8.87
C SER A 84 15.30 -8.33 -10.29
N PHE A 85 14.37 -7.41 -10.55
CA PHE A 85 13.84 -7.13 -11.88
C PHE A 85 14.97 -6.80 -12.88
N PHE A 86 15.88 -5.90 -12.50
CA PHE A 86 17.01 -5.52 -13.34
C PHE A 86 17.99 -6.68 -13.55
N VAL A 87 18.27 -7.51 -12.55
CA VAL A 87 19.14 -8.69 -12.69
C VAL A 87 18.57 -9.68 -13.70
N ASP A 88 17.24 -9.84 -13.74
CA ASP A 88 16.59 -10.82 -14.60
C ASP A 88 16.38 -10.33 -16.04
N LEU A 89 16.03 -9.06 -16.22
CA LEU A 89 15.71 -8.49 -17.53
C LEU A 89 16.87 -7.66 -18.12
N GLY A 90 17.76 -7.14 -17.28
CA GLY A 90 18.85 -6.24 -17.67
C GLY A 90 18.37 -4.85 -18.09
N ILE A 91 17.12 -4.50 -17.77
CA ILE A 91 16.47 -3.22 -18.03
C ILE A 91 15.67 -2.83 -16.79
N TRP A 92 15.41 -1.53 -16.62
CA TRP A 92 14.48 -1.01 -15.62
C TRP A 92 13.04 -1.05 -16.15
N PRO A 93 12.02 -0.95 -15.26
CA PRO A 93 10.63 -0.81 -15.70
C PRO A 93 10.48 0.29 -16.75
N ALA A 94 9.72 0.02 -17.80
CA ALA A 94 9.70 0.80 -19.03
C ALA A 94 8.27 0.93 -19.54
N SER A 95 7.95 2.01 -20.25
CA SER A 95 6.58 2.27 -20.69
C SER A 95 6.00 1.23 -21.65
N HIS A 96 6.85 0.42 -22.32
CA HIS A 96 6.43 -0.55 -23.34
C HIS A 96 7.24 -1.87 -23.25
N GLY A 97 7.37 -2.45 -22.05
CA GLY A 97 8.01 -3.77 -21.89
C GLY A 97 9.51 -3.78 -22.20
N ASP A 98 9.97 -4.74 -23.01
CA ASP A 98 11.39 -5.04 -23.32
C ASP A 98 12.14 -3.95 -24.13
N THR A 99 11.67 -2.71 -24.12
CA THR A 99 12.24 -1.60 -24.91
C THR A 99 12.88 -0.55 -24.01
N ALA A 100 14.20 -0.60 -23.84
CA ALA A 100 14.95 0.43 -23.11
C ALA A 100 15.34 1.65 -23.95
N THR A 101 15.21 1.60 -25.28
CA THR A 101 15.74 2.63 -26.18
C THR A 101 14.78 3.80 -26.45
N ASN A 102 13.49 3.65 -26.10
CA ASN A 102 12.44 4.66 -26.28
C ASN A 102 11.58 4.78 -25.02
N GLN A 103 12.18 4.66 -23.83
CA GLN A 103 11.40 4.81 -22.61
C GLN A 103 10.95 6.26 -22.43
N THR A 104 9.76 6.42 -21.89
CA THR A 104 9.19 7.72 -21.47
C THR A 104 8.76 7.70 -20.00
N LEU A 105 8.96 6.56 -19.33
CA LEU A 105 8.56 6.34 -17.95
C LEU A 105 9.61 6.92 -17.01
N LYS A 106 9.25 7.98 -16.30
CA LYS A 106 10.12 8.63 -15.31
C LYS A 106 9.82 8.14 -13.88
N TYR A 107 8.56 7.93 -13.56
CA TYR A 107 8.10 7.63 -12.21
C TYR A 107 7.21 6.39 -12.16
N LEU A 108 7.32 5.61 -11.07
CA LEU A 108 6.39 4.53 -10.73
C LEU A 108 5.67 4.88 -9.43
N LEU A 109 4.36 4.64 -9.43
CA LEU A 109 3.55 4.71 -8.20
C LEU A 109 3.37 3.31 -7.61
N VAL A 110 3.41 3.24 -6.28
CA VAL A 110 3.11 2.03 -5.50
C VAL A 110 2.02 2.34 -4.48
N GLY A 111 0.90 1.63 -4.51
CA GLY A 111 -0.18 1.93 -3.55
C GLY A 111 -1.42 1.08 -3.67
N ASP A 112 -2.33 1.29 -2.70
CA ASP A 112 -3.70 0.78 -2.74
C ASP A 112 -4.61 1.88 -3.34
N PRO A 113 -5.36 1.60 -4.39
CA PRO A 113 -6.25 2.55 -5.04
C PRO A 113 -7.61 2.71 -4.41
N THR A 114 -8.00 1.75 -3.57
CA THR A 114 -9.33 1.71 -3.00
C THR A 114 -9.45 2.72 -1.86
N THR A 115 -8.33 3.28 -1.41
CA THR A 115 -8.30 4.40 -0.49
C THR A 115 -8.61 5.69 -1.24
N THR A 116 -9.90 6.03 -1.33
CA THR A 116 -10.43 7.36 -1.68
C THR A 116 -10.03 8.47 -0.67
N SER A 117 -9.05 8.20 0.19
CA SER A 117 -8.58 9.08 1.27
C SER A 117 -7.06 9.06 1.44
N ALA A 118 -6.33 8.48 0.49
CA ALA A 118 -4.96 8.87 0.27
C ALA A 118 -4.98 10.34 -0.18
N THR A 119 -4.40 11.26 0.58
CA THR A 119 -4.06 12.57 0.03
C THR A 119 -3.03 12.29 -1.05
N GLN A 120 -3.48 12.45 -2.29
CA GLN A 120 -2.79 11.89 -3.43
C GLN A 120 -1.52 12.70 -3.66
N ILE A 121 -0.39 12.05 -3.47
CA ILE A 121 0.88 12.68 -3.77
C ILE A 121 0.99 12.74 -5.29
N GLY A 122 0.74 13.93 -5.80
CA GLY A 122 1.84 14.73 -6.29
C GLY A 122 2.23 14.55 -7.74
N SER A 123 1.69 13.58 -8.47
CA SER A 123 2.02 13.45 -9.89
C SER A 123 0.75 13.31 -10.70
N THR A 124 0.69 14.05 -11.82
CA THR A 124 0.00 13.56 -13.01
C THR A 124 0.27 12.07 -13.10
N ASN A 125 -0.79 11.28 -13.10
CA ASN A 125 -0.75 9.84 -13.20
C ASN A 125 0.35 9.42 -14.22
N PRO A 126 1.24 8.44 -13.93
CA PRO A 126 2.21 7.92 -14.91
C PRO A 126 1.57 7.30 -16.17
N THR A 127 0.27 7.48 -16.40
CA THR A 127 -0.48 7.04 -17.58
C THR A 127 0.05 7.63 -18.88
N VAL A 128 0.82 8.70 -18.88
CA VAL A 128 1.32 9.28 -20.14
C VAL A 128 2.80 9.65 -20.05
N THR A 129 3.52 9.26 -21.10
CA THR A 129 4.68 9.98 -21.64
C THR A 129 4.76 11.43 -21.10
N GLY A 130 5.69 11.69 -20.17
CA GLY A 130 5.90 13.03 -19.61
C GLY A 130 5.40 13.30 -18.18
N ALA A 131 5.25 12.28 -17.33
CA ALA A 131 5.01 12.49 -15.90
C ALA A 131 6.06 13.45 -15.29
N ASN A 132 5.62 14.36 -14.42
CA ASN A 132 6.45 15.38 -13.77
C ASN A 132 6.53 15.18 -12.25
N TRP A 133 7.67 15.58 -11.68
CA TRP A 133 7.91 15.58 -10.24
C TRP A 133 7.52 16.95 -9.68
N ASP A 134 6.35 17.03 -9.03
CA ASP A 134 5.84 18.31 -8.49
C ASP A 134 5.96 18.33 -6.96
N THR A 135 6.47 19.44 -6.42
CA THR A 135 6.67 19.67 -4.99
C THR A 135 5.72 20.76 -4.50
N GLY A 136 5.07 20.56 -3.35
CA GLY A 136 4.39 21.65 -2.64
C GLY A 136 2.92 21.92 -2.96
N THR A 137 2.21 21.03 -3.67
CA THR A 137 0.74 20.99 -3.67
C THR A 137 0.24 19.63 -3.17
N ALA A 138 -0.86 19.61 -2.42
CA ALA A 138 -1.64 18.39 -2.21
C ALA A 138 -2.35 18.11 -3.55
N VAL A 139 -1.76 17.24 -4.36
CA VAL A 139 -2.06 17.19 -5.79
C VAL A 139 -3.37 16.46 -6.10
N ASP A 140 -3.94 16.97 -7.19
CA ASP A 140 -5.19 16.66 -7.86
C ASP A 140 -5.47 15.16 -8.09
N THR A 141 -6.71 14.83 -7.78
CA THR A 141 -7.54 13.68 -8.15
C THR A 141 -6.99 12.79 -9.28
N ILE A 142 -6.22 11.74 -8.93
CA ILE A 142 -6.46 10.36 -9.36
C ILE A 142 -7.96 10.23 -9.55
N SER A 143 -8.39 10.18 -10.81
CA SER A 143 -9.67 9.63 -11.18
C SER A 143 -9.68 8.15 -10.82
N SER A 144 -9.77 7.81 -9.53
CA SER A 144 -10.00 6.47 -8.96
C SER A 144 -9.18 5.28 -9.54
N ALA A 145 -8.08 5.51 -10.25
CA ALA A 145 -7.46 4.51 -11.13
C ALA A 145 -5.95 4.26 -10.91
N ALA A 146 -5.34 4.84 -9.86
CA ALA A 146 -3.95 4.51 -9.44
C ALA A 146 -3.84 3.13 -8.75
N VAL A 147 -4.55 2.15 -9.30
CA VAL A 147 -4.86 0.80 -8.82
C VAL A 147 -3.86 -0.19 -9.40
N PRO A 148 -3.49 -1.26 -8.65
CA PRO A 148 -3.28 -2.58 -9.21
C PRO A 148 -4.40 -2.95 -10.18
N SER A 149 -4.34 -2.41 -11.39
CA SER A 149 -5.35 -2.57 -12.42
C SER A 149 -4.86 -3.64 -13.37
N THR A 150 -5.57 -4.77 -13.39
CA THR A 150 -5.47 -5.75 -14.48
C THR A 150 -6.21 -5.29 -15.74
N THR A 151 -6.74 -4.06 -15.74
CA THR A 151 -7.51 -3.46 -16.82
C THR A 151 -6.77 -2.28 -17.47
N ALA A 152 -7.04 -2.06 -18.75
CA ALA A 152 -6.37 -1.15 -19.68
C ALA A 152 -6.13 0.31 -19.25
N GLN A 153 -6.78 0.81 -18.19
CA GLN A 153 -6.86 2.23 -17.91
C GLN A 153 -5.57 2.89 -17.38
N ASP A 154 -4.61 2.14 -16.82
CA ASP A 154 -3.38 2.72 -16.24
C ASP A 154 -2.12 1.92 -16.55
N PRO A 155 -1.35 2.31 -17.59
CA PRO A 155 -0.35 1.44 -18.18
C PRO A 155 0.94 1.24 -17.38
N ASN A 156 1.36 2.17 -16.53
CA ASN A 156 2.73 2.18 -16.01
C ASN A 156 2.85 2.41 -14.50
N ASN A 157 2.36 1.46 -13.69
CA ASN A 157 2.52 1.47 -12.23
C ASN A 157 3.46 0.34 -11.76
N ALA A 158 3.97 0.41 -10.53
CA ALA A 158 4.91 -0.60 -10.03
C ALA A 158 4.31 -2.01 -9.98
N PHE A 159 2.99 -2.15 -9.77
CA PHE A 159 2.32 -3.45 -9.71
C PHE A 159 2.37 -4.17 -11.06
N ASN A 160 2.10 -3.45 -12.13
CA ASN A 160 2.12 -3.93 -13.50
C ASN A 160 3.49 -4.51 -13.89
N HIS A 161 4.57 -3.81 -13.55
CA HIS A 161 5.94 -4.26 -13.84
C HIS A 161 6.43 -5.34 -12.87
N LEU A 162 6.19 -5.15 -11.56
CA LEU A 162 6.83 -5.94 -10.51
C LEU A 162 6.00 -7.13 -10.05
N ALA A 163 4.67 -7.13 -10.20
CA ALA A 163 3.80 -8.17 -9.66
C ALA A 163 3.16 -9.04 -10.75
N VAL A 164 2.70 -8.45 -11.86
CA VAL A 164 1.85 -9.17 -12.84
C VAL A 164 2.44 -9.34 -14.24
N ASN A 165 3.58 -8.71 -14.56
CA ASN A 165 4.13 -8.70 -15.93
C ASN A 165 3.11 -8.19 -16.98
N ASN A 166 2.46 -7.08 -16.68
CA ASN A 166 1.57 -6.42 -17.60
C ASN A 166 1.91 -4.91 -17.62
N PRO A 167 3.03 -4.49 -18.24
CA PRO A 167 3.31 -3.08 -18.48
C PRO A 167 2.27 -2.40 -19.39
N ASN A 168 1.18 -3.10 -19.75
CA ASN A 168 -0.02 -2.58 -20.42
C ASN A 168 0.32 -1.71 -21.63
N ALA A 169 1.26 -2.21 -22.45
CA ALA A 169 1.57 -1.64 -23.75
C ALA A 169 0.38 -1.78 -24.73
N ASP A 170 -0.53 -2.73 -24.48
CA ASP A 170 -1.61 -3.09 -25.40
C ASP A 170 -2.90 -3.60 -24.70
N ALA A 171 -3.09 -3.36 -23.40
CA ALA A 171 -4.26 -3.80 -22.64
C ALA A 171 -4.50 -5.33 -22.62
N ALA A 172 -3.49 -6.13 -22.96
CA ALA A 172 -3.56 -7.58 -22.96
C ALA A 172 -2.55 -8.20 -21.99
N GLU A 173 -2.99 -9.21 -21.23
CA GLU A 173 -2.11 -9.99 -20.37
C GLU A 173 -1.25 -10.95 -21.22
N ALA A 174 0.06 -10.99 -20.97
CA ALA A 174 1.02 -11.89 -21.63
C ALA A 174 1.14 -11.69 -23.16
N SER A 175 1.15 -10.43 -23.59
CA SER A 175 1.36 -10.03 -24.97
C SER A 175 2.84 -10.12 -25.40
N THR A 176 3.07 -10.12 -26.72
CA THR A 176 4.42 -9.98 -27.30
C THR A 176 5.09 -8.64 -26.98
N THR A 177 4.32 -7.67 -26.50
CA THR A 177 4.78 -6.34 -26.07
C THR A 177 5.19 -6.29 -24.58
N ASP A 178 4.92 -7.36 -23.82
CA ASP A 178 5.30 -7.46 -22.40
C ASP A 178 6.76 -7.90 -22.23
N TYR A 179 7.22 -8.00 -20.97
CA TYR A 179 8.54 -8.57 -20.70
C TYR A 179 8.56 -10.04 -21.10
N LYS A 180 9.62 -10.43 -21.82
CA LYS A 180 9.80 -11.81 -22.29
C LYS A 180 9.66 -12.80 -21.14
N SER A 181 8.81 -13.81 -21.33
CA SER A 181 8.66 -14.93 -20.38
C SER A 181 9.59 -16.11 -20.68
N SER A 182 10.46 -15.99 -21.69
CA SER A 182 11.37 -17.05 -22.14
C SER A 182 12.75 -16.50 -22.53
N GLY A 183 13.76 -17.38 -22.54
CA GLY A 183 15.15 -17.00 -22.81
C GLY A 183 15.97 -16.73 -21.55
N LYS A 184 17.21 -16.26 -21.75
CA LYS A 184 18.18 -15.98 -20.67
C LYS A 184 17.84 -14.74 -19.86
N LYS A 185 17.32 -13.71 -20.52
CA LYS A 185 16.78 -12.50 -19.91
C LYS A 185 15.26 -12.58 -20.03
N LYS A 186 14.60 -12.85 -18.92
CA LYS A 186 13.17 -13.09 -18.88
C LYS A 186 12.59 -12.65 -17.54
N TRP A 187 11.33 -12.27 -17.53
CA TRP A 187 10.61 -12.02 -16.31
C TRP A 187 10.43 -13.33 -15.55
N LYS A 188 10.84 -13.36 -14.27
CA LYS A 188 10.84 -14.60 -13.46
C LYS A 188 9.80 -14.64 -12.35
N GLY A 189 9.08 -13.57 -12.11
CA GLY A 189 7.97 -13.63 -11.18
C GLY A 189 7.59 -12.29 -10.60
N PRO A 190 6.53 -12.31 -9.77
CA PRO A 190 6.28 -11.20 -8.90
C PRO A 190 7.54 -10.97 -8.04
N TYR A 191 8.22 -9.86 -8.28
CA TYR A 191 9.36 -9.40 -7.49
C TYR A 191 8.91 -8.81 -6.14
N VAL A 192 7.60 -8.59 -5.99
CA VAL A 192 6.93 -8.13 -4.77
C VAL A 192 5.67 -8.94 -4.51
N ALA A 193 5.48 -9.39 -3.27
CA ALA A 193 4.32 -10.20 -2.89
C ALA A 193 3.06 -9.35 -2.62
N LYS A 194 3.24 -8.11 -2.14
CA LYS A 194 2.16 -7.16 -1.88
C LYS A 194 2.70 -5.75 -2.03
N LEU A 195 2.07 -4.98 -2.90
CA LEU A 195 2.23 -3.54 -2.96
C LEU A 195 1.01 -2.91 -2.29
N GLY A 196 1.24 -2.00 -1.37
CA GLY A 196 0.19 -1.28 -0.66
C GLY A 196 0.59 0.17 -0.45
N ALA A 197 -0.38 0.98 -0.01
CA ALA A 197 -0.10 2.34 0.42
C ALA A 197 0.88 2.36 1.60
N ASP A 198 1.55 3.49 1.76
CA ASP A 198 2.40 3.76 2.92
C ASP A 198 1.57 3.76 4.22
N PRO A 199 2.21 3.71 5.39
CA PRO A 199 1.53 3.71 6.69
C PRO A 199 0.75 4.99 7.03
N TYR A 200 0.90 6.05 6.23
CA TYR A 200 0.15 7.30 6.31
C TYR A 200 -1.06 7.31 5.37
N GLY A 201 -1.19 6.29 4.52
CA GLY A 201 -2.29 6.10 3.59
C GLY A 201 -2.00 6.68 2.20
N ASN A 202 -0.76 7.09 1.90
CA ASN A 202 -0.38 7.68 0.62
C ASN A 202 0.39 6.67 -0.26
N ASN A 203 0.54 6.97 -1.55
CA ASN A 203 1.30 6.12 -2.46
C ASN A 203 2.81 6.40 -2.33
N TYR A 204 3.65 5.39 -2.55
CA TYR A 204 5.08 5.64 -2.77
C TYR A 204 5.32 6.14 -4.19
N ILE A 205 6.34 7.00 -4.33
CA ILE A 205 6.85 7.48 -5.61
C ILE A 205 8.25 6.94 -5.81
N ILE A 206 8.51 6.37 -6.98
CA ILE A 206 9.84 5.89 -7.37
C ILE A 206 10.31 6.67 -8.60
N ASN A 207 11.42 7.42 -8.49
CA ASN A 207 12.11 7.98 -9.66
C ASN A 207 13.03 6.93 -10.26
N ILE A 208 12.60 6.35 -11.38
CA ILE A 208 13.42 5.43 -12.16
C ILE A 208 14.13 6.14 -13.32
N GLY A 209 13.62 7.29 -13.78
CA GLY A 209 14.16 8.00 -14.93
C GLY A 209 15.62 8.37 -14.74
N ALA A 210 15.98 8.80 -13.52
CA ALA A 210 17.33 9.20 -13.14
C ALA A 210 18.38 8.07 -13.16
N ILE A 211 17.97 6.83 -13.40
CA ILE A 211 18.87 5.68 -13.44
C ILE A 211 19.44 5.53 -14.86
N THR A 212 20.74 5.27 -14.97
CA THR A 212 21.40 5.04 -16.26
C THR A 212 20.82 3.84 -17.02
N GLY A 213 20.83 3.93 -18.35
CA GLY A 213 20.36 2.83 -19.22
C GLY A 213 18.84 2.77 -19.42
N THR A 214 18.10 3.78 -18.99
CA THR A 214 16.66 3.91 -19.19
C THR A 214 16.28 4.56 -20.52
N GLY A 215 17.18 5.30 -21.19
CA GLY A 215 16.89 5.92 -22.49
C GLY A 215 16.00 7.18 -22.44
N VAL A 216 15.66 7.67 -21.24
CA VAL A 216 14.98 8.95 -21.02
C VAL A 216 15.99 10.09 -20.88
N SER A 217 15.69 11.26 -21.46
CA SER A 217 16.50 12.48 -21.28
C SER A 217 16.27 13.06 -19.88
N MET A 218 17.30 13.03 -19.04
CA MET A 218 17.27 13.56 -17.67
C MET A 218 17.65 15.03 -17.62
N ALA A 219 17.05 15.79 -16.69
CA ALA A 219 17.66 17.03 -16.26
C ALA A 219 18.96 16.73 -15.50
N THR A 220 19.97 17.60 -15.66
CA THR A 220 21.25 17.46 -14.97
C THR A 220 21.05 17.36 -13.46
N GLY A 221 21.55 16.28 -12.84
CA GLY A 221 21.53 16.09 -11.38
C GLY A 221 20.28 15.42 -10.81
N GLU A 222 19.37 14.90 -11.62
CA GLU A 222 18.26 14.05 -11.13
C GLU A 222 18.79 12.77 -10.46
N ARG A 223 18.08 12.29 -9.43
CA ARG A 223 18.44 11.09 -8.66
C ARG A 223 17.34 10.05 -8.62
N GLY A 224 17.75 8.79 -8.55
CA GLY A 224 16.86 7.66 -8.33
C GLY A 224 16.37 7.67 -6.89
N TRP A 225 15.07 7.83 -6.70
CA TRP A 225 14.44 8.03 -5.39
C TRP A 225 13.39 6.96 -5.16
N ILE A 226 13.24 6.53 -3.90
CA ILE A 226 12.03 5.86 -3.41
C ILE A 226 11.53 6.68 -2.24
N LEU A 227 10.37 7.32 -2.36
CA LEU A 227 9.85 8.29 -1.40
C LEU A 227 8.43 7.99 -0.94
N SER A 228 8.16 8.35 0.30
CA SER A 228 6.84 8.59 0.89
C SER A 228 6.81 10.05 1.35
N ALA A 229 5.69 10.74 1.13
CA ALA A 229 5.51 12.11 1.61
C ALA A 229 5.29 12.21 3.13
N GLY A 230 5.33 11.08 3.84
CA GLY A 230 5.23 11.07 5.29
C GLY A 230 3.87 11.53 5.84
N PRO A 231 3.84 12.00 7.10
CA PRO A 231 2.63 12.35 7.82
C PRO A 231 1.77 13.45 7.18
N ASN A 232 2.37 14.44 6.52
CA ASN A 232 1.63 15.57 5.95
C ASN A 232 1.01 15.25 4.58
N GLY A 233 1.46 14.19 3.90
CA GLY A 233 1.01 13.80 2.57
C GLY A 233 1.42 14.75 1.43
N ILE A 234 2.39 15.65 1.67
CA ILE A 234 2.89 16.65 0.72
C ILE A 234 4.35 16.35 0.43
N LEU A 235 4.68 16.08 -0.84
CA LEU A 235 6.06 15.87 -1.25
C LEU A 235 6.83 17.19 -1.22
N ASN A 236 7.93 17.21 -0.46
CA ASN A 236 8.81 18.37 -0.31
C ASN A 236 10.18 18.17 -0.97
N THR A 237 10.61 16.93 -1.15
CA THR A 237 11.90 16.54 -1.73
C THR A 237 11.80 16.60 -3.24
N ALA A 238 12.64 17.41 -3.89
CA ALA A 238 12.70 17.52 -5.35
C ALA A 238 13.51 16.37 -5.98
N ALA A 239 13.27 16.07 -7.26
CA ALA A 239 13.96 14.99 -7.98
C ALA A 239 15.49 15.17 -8.04
N THR A 240 15.96 16.43 -7.96
CA THR A 240 17.38 16.80 -7.98
C THR A 240 18.00 16.99 -6.60
N ASP A 241 17.18 16.95 -5.53
CA ASP A 241 17.69 17.13 -4.17
C ASP A 241 18.69 16.03 -3.82
N THR A 242 19.58 16.32 -2.88
CA THR A 242 20.62 15.37 -2.42
C THR A 242 20.34 14.79 -1.05
N ALA A 243 19.28 15.26 -0.40
CA ALA A 243 18.83 14.86 0.91
C ALA A 243 17.31 14.99 0.97
N LEU A 244 16.69 14.31 1.94
CA LEU A 244 15.26 14.46 2.21
C LEU A 244 14.95 15.87 2.73
N SER A 245 13.78 16.36 2.36
CA SER A 245 13.23 17.65 2.79
C SER A 245 11.99 17.43 3.68
N SER A 246 11.85 18.23 4.73
CA SER A 246 10.70 18.19 5.65
C SER A 246 10.51 16.81 6.34
N ASP A 247 9.30 16.26 6.29
CA ASP A 247 8.85 15.00 6.87
C ASP A 247 8.75 13.86 5.85
N ASP A 248 9.28 14.09 4.64
CA ASP A 248 9.44 13.04 3.64
C ASP A 248 10.36 11.94 4.15
N ILE A 249 10.05 10.71 3.79
CA ILE A 249 10.80 9.52 4.18
C ILE A 249 11.26 8.82 2.90
N GLY A 250 12.55 8.53 2.81
CA GLY A 250 13.08 7.69 1.75
C GLY A 250 14.57 7.75 1.58
N TYR A 251 15.06 7.16 0.50
CA TYR A 251 16.48 7.15 0.21
C TYR A 251 16.77 7.14 -1.27
N ILE A 252 18.01 7.49 -1.57
CA ILE A 252 18.55 7.50 -2.92
C ILE A 252 18.89 6.06 -3.32
N TYR A 253 18.18 5.54 -4.31
CA TYR A 253 18.31 4.19 -4.84
C TYR A 253 19.41 4.06 -5.93
N CYS A 254 20.08 5.15 -6.33
CA CYS A 254 21.30 5.09 -7.14
C CYS A 254 22.43 5.98 -6.61
N THR A 255 23.64 5.44 -6.47
CA THR A 255 24.82 6.23 -6.05
C THR A 255 25.67 6.73 -7.23
N THR A 256 25.39 6.24 -8.45
CA THR A 256 26.00 6.70 -9.71
C THR A 256 24.92 7.09 -10.73
N CYS A 257 23.97 7.91 -10.28
CA CYS A 257 23.15 8.70 -11.19
C CYS A 257 24.08 9.71 -11.90
N GLN A 258 23.81 10.05 -13.17
CA GLN A 258 24.73 10.87 -13.98
C GLN A 258 24.93 12.30 -13.45
#